data_AF-K9VJL1-F1
#
_entry.id   AF-K9VJL1-F1
#
_cell.length_a   1.000
_cell.length_b   1.000
_cell.length_c   1.000
_cell.angle_alpha   90.00
_cell.angle_beta   90.00
_cell.angle_gamma   90.00
#
_symmetry.space_group_name_H-M   'P 1'
#
loop_
_entity.id
_entity.type
_entity.pdbx_description
1 polymer ?
#
loop_
_entity_poly.entity_id
_entity_poly.type
_entity_poly.pdbx_seq_one_letter_code
_entity_poly.pdbx_strand_id
1 'polypeptide(L)' 'MIVLLDSVPLGILTNPKGSPVTVECQLWVESLLFKGYRMILPEIADYEVRRE' A
#
# COMPACT_ATOMS: atom_id res chain seq x y z
N MET A 1 -9.00 13.90 -3.24
CA MET A 1 -7.88 13.85 -2.27
C MET A 1 -6.84 12.87 -2.79
N ILE A 2 -5.56 13.16 -2.58
CA ILE A 2 -4.45 12.27 -2.99
C ILE A 2 -3.89 11.60 -1.73
N VAL A 3 -3.58 10.31 -1.83
CA VAL A 3 -2.86 9.55 -0.81
C VAL A 3 -1.55 9.09 -1.43
N LEU A 4 -0.44 9.45 -0.81
CA LEU A 4 0.88 9.03 -1.22
C LEU A 4 1.25 7.77 -0.42
N LEU A 5 1.58 6.68 -1.09
CA LEU A 5 2.00 5.44 -0.43
C LEU A 5 3.44 5.56 0.05
N ASP A 6 3.67 5.09 1.28
CA ASP A 6 5.01 4.90 1.84
C ASP A 6 5.47 3.46 1.62
N SER A 7 6.76 3.18 1.79
CA SER A 7 7.35 1.84 1.58
C SER A 7 6.83 0.81 2.59
N VAL A 8 6.49 1.22 3.82
CA VAL A 8 5.97 0.29 4.84
C VAL A 8 4.59 -0.28 4.47
N PRO A 9 3.53 0.52 4.21
CA PRO A 9 2.25 -0.03 3.74
C PRO A 9 2.39 -0.77 2.41
N LEU A 10 3.24 -0.29 1.50
CA LEU A 10 3.49 -0.95 0.22
C LEU A 10 4.09 -2.36 0.44
N GLY A 11 5.12 -2.48 1.27
CA GLY A 11 5.75 -3.76 1.60
C GLY A 11 4.79 -4.74 2.27
N ILE A 12 3.88 -4.25 3.12
CA ILE A 12 2.80 -5.06 3.69
C ILE A 12 1.85 -5.55 2.58
N LEU A 13 1.41 -4.66 1.68
CA LEU A 13 0.48 -5.00 0.59
C LEU A 13 1.08 -5.99 -0.41
N THR A 14 2.38 -5.90 -0.68
CA THR A 14 3.09 -6.77 -1.61
C THR A 14 3.59 -8.06 -0.96
N ASN A 15 3.40 -8.25 0.35
CA ASN A 15 3.87 -9.44 1.04
C ASN A 15 3.08 -10.68 0.60
N PRO A 16 3.72 -11.71 0.00
CA PRO A 16 3.02 -12.92 -0.45
C PRO A 16 2.48 -13.76 0.72
N LYS A 17 2.99 -13.54 1.93
CA LYS A 17 2.49 -14.20 3.14
C LYS A 17 1.38 -13.34 3.74
N GLY A 18 0.14 -13.69 3.42
CA GLY A 18 -1.07 -13.01 3.90
C GLY A 18 -1.25 -13.12 5.42
N SER A 19 -0.56 -12.26 6.16
CA SER A 19 -0.76 -12.07 7.60
C SER A 19 -2.06 -11.28 7.86
N PRO A 20 -2.62 -11.32 9.08
CA PRO A 20 -3.78 -10.49 9.43
C PRO A 20 -3.56 -9.00 9.11
N VAL A 21 -2.33 -8.50 9.32
CA VAL A 21 -1.93 -7.12 8.98
C VAL A 21 -2.01 -6.84 7.48
N THR A 22 -1.73 -7.84 6.65
CA THR A 22 -1.84 -7.72 5.18
C THR A 22 -3.30 -7.51 4.78
N VAL A 23 -4.20 -8.31 5.36
CA VAL A 23 -5.64 -8.22 5.09
C VAL A 23 -6.21 -6.88 5.56
N GLU A 24 -5.84 -6.44 6.76
CA GLU A 24 -6.26 -5.12 7.27
C GLU A 24 -5.75 -3.97 6.40
N CYS A 25 -4.51 -4.04 5.92
CA CYS A 25 -3.94 -3.05 5.02
C CYS A 25 -4.67 -3.02 3.66
N GLN A 26 -5.01 -4.18 3.11
CA GLN A 26 -5.80 -4.29 1.87
C GLN A 26 -7.18 -3.64 2.03
N LEU A 27 -7.91 -3.97 3.10
CA LEU A 27 -9.22 -3.37 3.39
C LEU A 27 -9.13 -1.85 3.58
N TRP A 28 -8.05 -1.37 4.20
CA TRP A 28 -7.80 0.06 4.34
C TRP A 28 -7.64 0.73 2.97
N VAL A 29 -6.81 0.19 2.06
CA VAL A 29 -6.64 0.71 0.71
C VAL A 29 -7.95 0.67 -0.08
N GLU A 30 -8.67 -0.45 -0.05
CA GLU A 30 -9.96 -0.59 -0.72
C GLU A 30 -10.98 0.45 -0.22
N SER A 31 -11.01 0.72 1.09
CA SER A 31 -11.90 1.73 1.65
C SER A 31 -11.59 3.15 1.15
N LEU A 32 -10.30 3.46 0.92
CA LEU A 32 -9.87 4.76 0.39
C LEU A 32 -10.23 4.89 -1.09
N LEU A 33 -9.99 3.83 -1.86
CA LEU A 33 -10.38 3.76 -3.27
C LEU A 33 -11.89 3.92 -3.43
N PHE A 34 -12.69 3.22 -2.61
CA PHE A 34 -14.15 3.32 -2.61
C PHE A 34 -14.65 4.74 -2.31
N LYS A 35 -13.95 5.47 -1.43
CA LYS A 35 -14.25 6.88 -1.12
C LYS A 35 -13.77 7.85 -2.22
N GLY A 36 -13.20 7.36 -3.33
CA GLY A 36 -12.74 8.18 -4.45
C GLY A 36 -11.38 8.85 -4.22
N TYR A 37 -10.56 8.35 -3.29
CA TYR A 37 -9.20 8.84 -3.11
C TYR A 37 -8.32 8.32 -4.24
N ARG A 38 -7.39 9.16 -4.71
CA ARG A 38 -6.39 8.75 -5.70
C ARG A 38 -5.14 8.30 -4.96
N MET A 39 -4.84 7.00 -5.04
CA MET A 39 -3.59 6.44 -4.54
C MET A 39 -2.46 6.72 -5.53
N ILE A 40 -1.35 7.25 -5.05
CA ILE A 40 -0.15 7.52 -5.84
C ILE A 40 1.01 6.76 -5.21
N LEU A 41 1.74 6.02 -6.03
CA LEU A 41 2.95 5.31 -5.66
C LEU A 41 4.17 6.18 -6.00
N PRO A 42 4.92 6.69 -5.00
CA PRO A 42 6.21 7.32 -5.24
C PRO A 42 7.21 6.32 -5.82
N GLU A 43 8.04 6.79 -6.75
CA GLU A 43 9.15 6.00 -7.30
C GLU A 43 10.10 5.53 -6.19
N ILE A 44 10.40 6.38 -5.19
CA ILE A 44 11.27 6.01 -4.08
C ILE A 44 10.70 4.87 -3.23
N ALA A 45 9.39 4.85 -2.98
CA ALA A 45 8.74 3.79 -2.22
C ALA A 45 8.72 2.46 -3.00
N ASP A 46 8.49 2.52 -4.33
CA ASP A 46 8.60 1.35 -5.21
C ASP A 46 10.03 0.79 -5.22
N TYR A 47 11.04 1.68 -5.28
CA TYR A 47 12.45 1.29 -5.20
C TYR A 47 12.80 0.63 -3.86
N GLU A 48 12.36 1.20 -2.74
CA GLU A 48 12.67 0.67 -1.41
C GLU A 48 12.11 -0.74 -1.19
N VAL A 49 10.88 -1.00 -1.63
CA VAL A 49 10.24 -2.32 -1.47
C VAL A 49 10.84 -3.37 -2.42
N ARG A 50 11.28 -2.97 -3.63
CA ARG A 50 11.92 -3.90 -4.57
C ARG A 50 13.36 -4.24 -4.25
N ARG A 51 13.98 -3.53 -3.31
CA ARG A 51 15.38 -3.74 -2.92
C ARG A 51 15.56 -5.00 -2.06
N GLU A 52 14.48 -5.49 -1.44
CA GLU A 52 14.43 -6.73 -0.67
C GLU A 52 14.21 -7.96 -1.57
#